data_AF-A0A931FEJ9-F1
#
_entry.id   AF-A0A931FEJ9-F1
#
_cell.length_a   1.000
_cell.length_b   1.000
_cell.length_c   1.000
_cell.angle_alpha   90.00
_cell.angle_beta   90.00
_cell.angle_gamma   90.00
#
_symmetry.space_group_name_H-M   'P 1'
#
loop_
_entity.id
_entity.type
_entity.pdbx_description
1 polymer ?
#
loop_
_entity_poly.entity_id
_entity_poly.type
_entity_poly.pdbx_seq_one_letter_code
_entity_poly.pdbx_strand_id
1 'polypeptide(L)'
;MTEHPTTSRSRAGTQSPVREGSTSDWATMQASAIMVRQLYDQLNQQRLRRSWDLGDFALGFVGDVGDLAKLLMAHQGQRTDLVVDEEKIVHELSDCLFSLIVIAHETGIPLGDRFTADMTALSTRVRDMLATGNSDPDTHTRPGVEKPDPAPDTST
;
A
#
# COMPACT_ATOMS: atom_id res chain seq x y z
N MET A 1 55.76 -29.44 8.14
CA MET A 1 55.49 -28.72 6.89
C MET A 1 54.62 -29.62 6.04
N THR A 2 53.31 -29.40 6.07
CA THR A 2 52.35 -30.09 5.22
C THR A 2 51.20 -29.11 5.00
N GLU A 3 51.11 -28.61 3.79
CA GLU A 3 50.15 -27.59 3.35
C GLU A 3 48.97 -28.22 2.59
N HIS A 4 47.78 -27.67 2.87
CA HIS A 4 46.57 -27.50 2.03
C HIS A 4 45.78 -28.73 1.52
N PRO A 5 44.46 -28.60 1.17
CA PRO A 5 43.69 -27.36 0.98
C PRO A 5 42.34 -27.24 1.72
N THR A 6 41.95 -25.98 1.86
CA THR A 6 40.67 -25.45 2.34
C THR A 6 39.62 -25.57 1.22
N THR A 7 38.53 -26.30 1.44
CA THR A 7 37.38 -26.30 0.52
C THR A 7 36.28 -25.42 1.07
N SER A 8 36.19 -24.20 0.55
CA SER A 8 35.10 -23.25 0.79
C SER A 8 33.86 -23.72 0.02
N ARG A 9 32.81 -24.13 0.74
CA ARG A 9 31.53 -24.52 0.14
C ARG A 9 30.59 -23.30 0.17
N SER A 10 30.54 -22.59 -0.96
CA SER A 10 29.55 -21.54 -1.22
C SER A 10 28.14 -22.15 -1.16
N ARG A 11 27.33 -21.69 -0.21
CA ARG A 11 25.91 -22.06 -0.14
C ARG A 11 25.15 -21.00 -0.95
N ALA A 12 24.91 -21.32 -2.22
CA ALA A 12 24.01 -20.56 -3.08
C ALA A 12 22.65 -20.42 -2.37
N GLY A 13 22.22 -19.18 -2.16
CA GLY A 13 20.88 -18.87 -1.67
C GLY A 13 19.87 -19.20 -2.74
N THR A 14 19.06 -20.23 -2.51
CA THR A 14 17.84 -20.46 -3.29
C THR A 14 16.79 -19.47 -2.78
N GLN A 15 16.70 -18.29 -3.40
CA GLN A 15 15.50 -17.46 -3.27
C GLN A 15 14.36 -18.23 -3.96
N SER A 16 13.40 -18.67 -3.15
CA SER A 16 12.11 -19.14 -3.66
C SER A 16 11.45 -18.02 -4.47
N PRO A 17 10.83 -18.31 -5.62
CA PRO A 17 10.16 -17.28 -6.40
C PRO A 17 8.96 -16.77 -5.60
N VAL A 18 8.97 -15.48 -5.27
CA VAL A 18 7.79 -14.74 -4.84
C VAL A 18 6.76 -14.92 -5.95
N ARG A 19 5.58 -15.46 -5.64
CA ARG A 19 4.49 -15.54 -6.61
C ARG A 19 4.07 -14.10 -6.93
N GLU A 20 4.41 -13.63 -8.12
CA GLU A 20 3.87 -12.38 -8.66
C GLU A 20 2.34 -12.51 -8.69
N GLY A 21 1.65 -11.62 -7.97
CA GLY A 21 0.19 -11.64 -7.91
C GLY A 21 -0.38 -11.47 -9.31
N SER A 22 -1.17 -12.44 -9.76
CA SER A 22 -1.79 -12.42 -11.09
C SER A 22 -2.93 -11.39 -11.12
N THR A 23 -3.29 -10.85 -12.28
CA THR A 23 -4.53 -10.06 -12.49
C THR A 23 -5.77 -10.79 -11.94
N SER A 24 -5.73 -12.13 -11.92
CA SER A 24 -6.76 -12.99 -11.30
C SER A 24 -6.87 -12.82 -9.78
N ASP A 25 -5.77 -12.53 -9.09
CA ASP A 25 -5.75 -12.34 -7.64
C ASP A 25 -6.39 -10.98 -7.28
N TRP A 26 -6.05 -9.92 -8.03
CA TRP A 26 -6.69 -8.61 -7.86
C TRP A 26 -8.20 -8.67 -8.11
N ALA A 27 -8.62 -9.28 -9.22
CA ALA A 27 -10.05 -9.41 -9.54
C ALA A 27 -10.82 -10.15 -8.44
N THR A 28 -10.21 -11.19 -7.85
CA THR A 28 -10.80 -11.94 -6.74
C THR A 28 -10.95 -11.09 -5.47
N MET A 29 -9.91 -10.33 -5.13
CA MET A 29 -9.95 -9.42 -3.97
C MET A 29 -10.95 -8.29 -4.18
N GLN A 30 -11.00 -7.71 -5.38
CA GLN A 30 -11.95 -6.67 -5.74
C GLN A 30 -13.39 -7.16 -5.66
N ALA A 31 -13.69 -8.33 -6.22
CA ALA A 31 -15.02 -8.93 -6.11
C ALA A 31 -15.44 -9.16 -4.65
N SER A 32 -14.51 -9.64 -3.82
CA SER A 32 -14.76 -9.86 -2.38
C SER A 32 -15.05 -8.54 -1.64
N ALA A 33 -14.25 -7.50 -1.89
CA ALA A 33 -14.45 -6.19 -1.28
C ALA A 33 -15.79 -5.55 -1.70
N ILE A 34 -16.16 -5.65 -2.99
CA ILE A 34 -17.44 -5.13 -3.49
C ILE A 34 -18.61 -5.90 -2.86
N MET A 35 -18.50 -7.22 -2.73
CA MET A 35 -19.52 -8.03 -2.05
C MET A 35 -19.72 -7.57 -0.60
N VAL A 36 -18.63 -7.38 0.16
CA VAL A 36 -18.71 -6.90 1.55
C VAL A 36 -19.26 -5.48 1.63
N ARG A 37 -18.88 -4.60 0.71
CA ARG A 37 -19.47 -3.26 0.57
C ARG A 37 -20.99 -3.32 0.40
N GLN A 38 -21.49 -4.16 -0.50
CA GLN A 38 -22.94 -4.31 -0.73
C GLN A 38 -23.67 -4.81 0.51
N LEU A 39 -23.03 -5.65 1.34
CA LEU A 39 -23.58 -6.05 2.63
C LEU A 39 -23.63 -4.88 3.62
N TYR A 40 -22.58 -4.05 3.65
CA TYR A 40 -22.58 -2.82 4.45
C TYR A 40 -23.65 -1.83 3.99
N ASP A 41 -23.90 -1.67 2.69
CA ASP A 41 -24.98 -0.81 2.20
C ASP A 41 -26.34 -1.28 2.72
N GLN A 42 -26.61 -2.59 2.68
CA GLN A 42 -27.84 -3.16 3.24
C GLN A 42 -27.93 -2.92 4.75
N LEU A 43 -26.84 -3.18 5.48
CA LEU A 43 -26.77 -3.00 6.93
C LEU A 43 -26.98 -1.53 7.33
N ASN A 44 -26.32 -0.62 6.63
CA ASN A 44 -26.37 0.82 6.89
C ASN A 44 -27.73 1.39 6.51
N GLN A 45 -28.37 0.91 5.45
CA GLN A 45 -29.74 1.29 5.13
C GLN A 45 -30.73 0.86 6.23
N GLN A 46 -30.51 -0.29 6.86
CA GLN A 46 -31.32 -0.76 7.98
C GLN A 46 -31.07 0.04 9.26
N ARG A 47 -29.80 0.30 9.60
CA ARG A 47 -29.40 0.90 10.88
C ARG A 47 -29.35 2.42 10.88
N LEU A 48 -28.84 3.01 9.80
CA LEU A 48 -28.54 4.44 9.67
C LEU A 48 -29.48 5.15 8.69
N ARG A 49 -30.34 4.40 7.97
CA ARG A 49 -31.25 4.91 6.93
C ARG A 49 -30.54 5.60 5.75
N ARG A 50 -29.24 5.32 5.58
CA ARG A 50 -28.41 5.75 4.46
C ARG A 50 -27.32 4.72 4.21
N SER A 51 -26.79 4.68 2.99
CA SER A 51 -25.52 4.00 2.70
C SER A 51 -24.34 4.88 3.11
N TRP A 52 -23.16 4.27 3.15
CA TRP A 52 -21.91 5.01 3.27
C TRP A 52 -21.55 5.63 1.91
N ASP A 53 -21.09 6.88 1.95
CA ASP A 53 -20.53 7.57 0.80
C ASP A 53 -19.00 7.47 0.77
N LEU A 54 -18.38 8.07 -0.25
CA LEU A 54 -16.93 8.06 -0.41
C LEU A 54 -16.19 8.68 0.79
N GLY A 55 -16.80 9.68 1.43
CA GLY A 55 -16.24 10.33 2.62
C GLY A 55 -16.28 9.42 3.84
N ASP A 56 -17.36 8.64 4.03
CA ASP A 56 -17.43 7.61 5.08
C ASP A 56 -16.33 6.55 4.88
N PHE A 57 -16.11 6.06 3.65
CA PHE A 57 -15.02 5.10 3.38
C PHE A 57 -13.63 5.71 3.58
N ALA A 58 -13.43 6.96 3.18
CA ALA A 58 -12.17 7.66 3.44
C ALA A 58 -11.91 7.84 4.94
N LEU A 59 -12.95 8.11 5.73
CA LEU A 59 -12.82 8.23 7.18
C LEU A 59 -12.54 6.87 7.84
N GLY A 60 -13.22 5.81 7.40
CA GLY A 60 -12.95 4.43 7.82
C GLY A 60 -11.49 4.05 7.58
N PHE A 61 -10.99 4.28 6.36
CA PHE A 61 -9.59 4.06 5.99
C PHE A 61 -8.60 4.76 6.93
N VAL A 62 -8.85 6.03 7.28
CA VAL A 62 -7.98 6.77 8.21
C VAL A 62 -8.02 6.17 9.61
N GLY A 63 -9.15 5.63 10.04
CA GLY A 63 -9.29 4.85 11.28
C GLY A 63 -8.39 3.62 11.27
N ASP A 64 -8.52 2.78 10.24
CA ASP A 64 -7.76 1.53 10.07
C ASP A 64 -6.24 1.82 10.02
N VAL A 65 -5.82 2.89 9.32
CA VAL A 65 -4.41 3.34 9.30
C VAL A 65 -3.93 3.75 10.69
N GLY A 66 -4.79 4.41 11.48
CA GLY A 66 -4.48 4.81 12.85
C GLY A 66 -4.28 3.61 13.78
N ASP A 67 -5.10 2.58 13.64
CA ASP A 67 -4.99 1.35 14.43
C ASP A 67 -3.80 0.51 13.99
N LEU A 68 -3.57 0.37 12.68
CA LEU A 68 -2.35 -0.23 12.13
C LEU A 68 -1.08 0.45 12.67
N ALA A 69 -1.04 1.79 12.68
CA ALA A 69 0.11 2.53 13.18
C ALA A 69 0.40 2.22 14.66
N LYS A 70 -0.62 2.17 15.51
CA LYS A 70 -0.45 1.82 16.93
C LYS A 70 0.12 0.42 17.11
N LEU A 71 -0.36 -0.54 16.33
CA LEU A 71 0.12 -1.93 16.39
C LEU A 71 1.56 -2.07 15.88
N LEU A 72 1.92 -1.39 14.79
CA LEU A 72 3.29 -1.39 14.29
C LEU A 72 4.27 -0.74 15.27
N MET A 73 3.87 0.36 15.93
CA MET A 73 4.68 0.96 16.99
C MET A 73 4.89 -0.01 18.17
N ALA A 74 3.85 -0.74 18.57
CA ALA A 74 3.97 -1.77 19.60
C ALA A 74 4.91 -2.90 19.15
N HIS A 75 4.75 -3.39 17.91
CA HIS A 75 5.60 -4.41 17.31
C HIS A 75 7.08 -3.99 17.26
N GLN A 76 7.36 -2.69 17.09
CA GLN A 76 8.72 -2.12 17.13
C GLN A 76 9.20 -1.79 18.55
N GLY A 77 8.43 -2.10 19.60
CA GLY A 77 8.78 -1.82 20.99
C GLY A 77 8.69 -0.34 21.40
N GLN A 78 8.11 0.52 20.55
CA GLN A 78 7.93 1.95 20.83
C GLN A 78 6.70 2.23 21.71
N ARG A 79 5.81 1.25 21.84
CA ARG A 79 4.67 1.25 22.78
C ARG A 79 4.67 -0.02 23.60
N THR A 80 4.89 0.12 24.90
CA THR A 80 4.94 -1.01 25.86
C THR A 80 3.61 -1.25 26.57
N ASP A 81 2.63 -0.35 26.39
CA ASP A 81 1.27 -0.44 26.92
C ASP A 81 0.36 -1.36 26.09
N LEU A 82 0.82 -1.77 24.91
CA LEU A 82 0.07 -2.62 23.97
C LEU A 82 0.76 -3.97 23.83
N VAL A 83 -0.04 -5.04 23.75
CA VAL A 83 0.44 -6.39 23.44
C VAL A 83 0.64 -6.48 21.93
N VAL A 84 1.83 -6.90 21.51
CA VAL A 84 2.13 -7.19 20.11
C VAL A 84 1.31 -8.39 19.67
N ASP A 85 0.54 -8.20 18.61
CA ASP A 85 -0.37 -9.19 18.06
C ASP A 85 -0.29 -9.12 16.54
N GLU A 86 0.43 -10.07 15.95
CA GLU A 86 0.64 -10.14 14.50
C GLU A 86 -0.67 -10.35 13.74
N GLU A 87 -1.63 -11.06 14.33
CA GLU A 87 -2.93 -11.31 13.70
C GLU A 87 -3.72 -10.01 13.57
N LYS A 88 -3.67 -9.14 14.58
CA LYS A 88 -4.26 -7.80 14.49
C LYS A 88 -3.58 -6.93 13.45
N ILE A 89 -2.26 -7.01 13.31
CA ILE A 89 -1.56 -6.26 12.25
C ILE A 89 -2.05 -6.69 10.87
N VAL A 90 -2.19 -8.00 10.65
CA VAL A 90 -2.73 -8.55 9.39
C VAL A 90 -4.17 -8.11 9.17
N HIS A 91 -4.98 -8.03 10.23
CA HIS A 91 -6.35 -7.53 10.17
C HIS A 91 -6.39 -6.07 9.69
N GLU A 92 -5.66 -5.16 10.35
CA GLU A 92 -5.69 -3.74 9.99
C GLU A 92 -5.10 -3.49 8.58
N LEU A 93 -4.11 -4.28 8.16
CA LEU A 93 -3.62 -4.27 6.78
C LEU A 93 -4.71 -4.67 5.78
N SER A 94 -5.51 -5.69 6.13
CA SER A 94 -6.61 -6.16 5.29
C SER A 94 -7.74 -5.13 5.21
N ASP A 95 -8.07 -4.47 6.32
CA ASP A 95 -9.09 -3.42 6.38
C ASP A 95 -8.66 -2.16 5.60
N CYS A 96 -7.40 -1.76 5.74
CA CYS A 96 -6.81 -0.71 4.89
C CYS A 96 -6.97 -1.05 3.40
N LEU A 97 -6.65 -2.29 3.01
CA LEU A 97 -6.74 -2.72 1.63
C LEU A 97 -8.20 -2.79 1.14
N PHE A 98 -9.12 -3.27 1.96
CA PHE A 98 -10.56 -3.25 1.67
C PHE A 98 -11.01 -1.83 1.33
N SER A 99 -10.69 -0.86 2.20
CA SER A 99 -11.08 0.53 2.01
C SER A 99 -10.50 1.11 0.71
N LEU A 100 -9.22 0.85 0.40
CA LEU A 100 -8.59 1.30 -0.85
C LEU A 100 -9.23 0.68 -2.10
N ILE A 101 -9.58 -0.61 -2.07
CA ILE A 101 -10.24 -1.30 -3.18
C ILE A 101 -11.64 -0.71 -3.43
N VAL A 102 -12.41 -0.47 -2.36
CA VAL A 102 -13.75 0.15 -2.47
C VAL A 102 -13.64 1.56 -3.01
N ILE A 103 -12.74 2.39 -2.47
CA ILE A 103 -12.53 3.77 -2.95
C ILE A 103 -12.14 3.78 -4.44
N ALA A 104 -11.25 2.89 -4.86
CA ALA A 104 -10.85 2.78 -6.27
C ALA A 104 -12.03 2.37 -7.16
N HIS A 105 -12.87 1.44 -6.70
CA HIS A 105 -14.07 1.02 -7.41
C HIS A 105 -15.07 2.17 -7.59
N GLU A 106 -15.40 2.89 -6.51
CA GLU A 106 -16.36 4.00 -6.52
C GLU A 106 -15.90 5.18 -7.38
N THR A 107 -14.59 5.38 -7.49
CA THR A 107 -14.00 6.47 -8.28
C THR A 107 -13.68 6.06 -9.72
N GLY A 108 -13.85 4.79 -10.08
CA GLY A 108 -13.49 4.26 -11.40
C GLY A 108 -11.97 4.24 -11.66
N ILE A 109 -11.15 4.33 -10.62
CA ILE A 109 -9.69 4.31 -10.74
C ILE A 109 -9.23 2.87 -10.93
N PRO A 110 -8.47 2.53 -12.00
CA PRO A 110 -7.95 1.19 -12.23
C PRO A 110 -6.72 0.92 -11.35
N LEU A 111 -6.92 0.84 -10.04
CA LEU A 111 -5.83 0.83 -9.04
C LEU A 111 -4.84 -0.33 -9.25
N GLY A 112 -5.32 -1.55 -9.55
CA GLY A 112 -4.44 -2.71 -9.77
C GLY A 112 -3.47 -2.52 -10.94
N ASP A 113 -3.99 -2.05 -12.10
CA ASP A 113 -3.18 -1.79 -13.29
C ASP A 113 -2.22 -0.62 -13.04
N ARG A 114 -2.72 0.46 -12.41
CA ARG A 114 -1.93 1.64 -12.08
C ARG A 114 -0.79 1.31 -11.12
N PHE A 115 -1.06 0.51 -10.10
CA PHE A 115 -0.05 0.06 -9.14
C PHE A 115 1.06 -0.73 -9.85
N THR A 116 0.71 -1.68 -10.73
CA THR A 116 1.68 -2.48 -11.47
C THR A 116 2.58 -1.61 -12.37
N ALA A 117 1.98 -0.66 -13.08
CA ALA A 117 2.71 0.29 -13.91
C ALA A 117 3.64 1.19 -13.09
N ASP A 118 3.15 1.74 -11.98
CA ASP A 118 3.93 2.62 -11.09
C ASP A 118 5.10 1.88 -10.44
N MET A 119 4.90 0.63 -9.97
CA MET A 119 5.98 -0.18 -9.40
C MET A 119 7.03 -0.57 -10.43
N THR A 120 6.62 -0.84 -11.67
CA THR A 120 7.55 -1.09 -12.78
C THR A 120 8.42 0.15 -13.02
N ALA A 121 7.79 1.31 -13.20
CA ALA A 121 8.49 2.58 -13.42
C ALA A 121 9.43 2.94 -12.26
N LEU A 122 8.96 2.82 -11.02
CA LEU A 122 9.76 3.06 -9.82
C LEU A 122 10.96 2.10 -9.75
N SER A 123 10.77 0.82 -10.04
CA SER A 123 11.84 -0.16 -10.01
C SER A 123 12.93 0.12 -11.06
N THR A 124 12.54 0.55 -12.26
CA THR A 124 13.49 0.97 -13.32
C THR A 124 14.29 2.17 -12.85
N ARG A 125 13.62 3.21 -12.34
CA ARG A 125 14.27 4.41 -11.83
C ARG A 125 15.29 4.09 -10.73
N VAL A 126 14.90 3.29 -9.75
CA VAL A 126 15.77 2.90 -8.63
C VAL A 126 16.98 2.11 -9.14
N ARG A 127 16.80 1.20 -10.12
CA ARG A 127 17.93 0.48 -10.73
C ARG A 127 18.90 1.41 -11.44
N ASP A 128 18.40 2.40 -12.18
CA ASP A 128 19.24 3.38 -12.86
C ASP A 128 20.03 4.25 -11.87
N MET A 129 19.42 4.66 -10.76
CA MET A 129 20.11 5.37 -9.68
C MET A 129 21.23 4.54 -9.04
N LEU A 130 20.96 3.26 -8.77
CA LEU A 130 21.97 2.34 -8.25
C LEU A 130 23.14 2.13 -9.23
N ALA A 131 22.86 2.13 -10.55
CA ALA A 131 23.88 1.97 -11.58
C ALA A 131 24.72 3.25 -11.79
N THR A 132 24.10 4.42 -11.66
CA THR A 132 24.74 5.73 -11.94
C THR A 132 25.37 6.37 -10.71
N GLY A 133 25.10 5.85 -9.50
CA GLY A 133 25.58 6.43 -8.24
C GLY A 133 24.99 7.80 -7.93
N ASN A 134 23.97 8.24 -8.68
CA ASN A 134 23.37 9.55 -8.55
C ASN A 134 22.22 9.52 -7.53
N SER A 135 22.16 10.54 -6.68
CA SER A 135 21.03 10.74 -5.75
C SER A 135 19.81 11.28 -6.51
N ASP A 136 18.61 11.00 -6.00
CA ASP A 136 17.35 11.37 -6.63
C ASP A 136 17.17 12.91 -6.74
N PRO A 137 16.99 13.50 -7.94
CA PRO A 137 16.63 14.92 -8.08
C PRO A 137 15.17 15.24 -7.68
N ASP A 138 14.29 14.24 -7.60
CA ASP A 138 12.84 14.43 -7.42
C ASP A 138 12.32 13.61 -6.24
N THR A 139 12.50 14.13 -5.02
CA THR A 139 11.82 13.55 -3.85
C THR A 139 10.36 13.98 -3.71
N HIS A 140 9.84 14.92 -4.51
CA HIS A 140 8.52 15.54 -4.22
C HIS A 140 7.66 15.93 -5.44
N THR A 141 7.60 15.14 -6.53
CA THR A 141 6.57 15.40 -7.56
C THR A 141 5.99 14.10 -8.13
N ARG A 142 4.71 13.85 -7.84
CA ARG A 142 3.92 12.84 -8.57
C ARG A 142 3.82 13.27 -10.04
N PRO A 143 3.92 12.34 -11.01
CA PRO A 143 3.64 12.67 -12.41
C PRO A 143 2.18 13.09 -12.55
N GLY A 144 1.92 14.31 -13.04
CA GLY A 144 0.58 14.77 -13.44
C GLY A 144 -0.11 15.81 -12.56
N VAL A 145 0.56 16.44 -11.59
CA VAL A 145 0.02 17.61 -10.88
C VAL A 145 0.89 18.83 -11.19
N GLU A 146 0.55 19.54 -12.26
CA GLU A 146 1.11 20.86 -12.54
C GLU A 146 0.62 21.82 -11.43
N LYS A 147 1.54 22.49 -10.73
CA LYS A 147 1.16 23.52 -9.76
C LYS A 147 0.46 24.63 -10.52
N PRO A 148 -0.72 25.11 -10.08
CA PRO A 148 -1.33 26.28 -10.69
C PRO A 148 -0.39 27.48 -10.56
N ASP A 149 -0.29 28.27 -11.62
CA ASP A 149 0.49 29.51 -11.64
C ASP A 149 0.10 30.40 -10.45
N PRO A 150 1.08 31.07 -9.81
CA PRO A 150 0.77 32.04 -8.77
C PRO A 150 -0.12 33.14 -9.36
N ALA A 151 -1.22 33.44 -8.67
CA ALA A 151 -2.13 34.52 -9.07
C ALA A 151 -1.35 35.85 -9.20
N PRO A 152 -1.67 36.70 -10.19
CA PRO A 152 -1.00 37.98 -10.35
C PRO A 152 -1.22 38.86 -9.12
N ASP A 153 -0.14 39.46 -8.64
CA ASP A 153 -0.14 40.40 -7.51
C ASP A 153 -1.06 41.58 -7.86
N THR A 154 -2.17 41.67 -7.13
CA THR A 154 -3.14 42.76 -7.23
C THR A 154 -2.98 43.69 -6.03
N SER A 155 -1.77 44.20 -5.85
CA SER A 155 -1.52 45.33 -4.97
C SER A 155 -1.49 46.62 -5.81
N THR A 156 -2.58 47.38 -5.75
CA THR A 156 -2.64 48.81 -6.13
C THR A 156 -2.95 49.62 -4.88
#